data_AF-A0A8S3K1I3-F1
#
_entry.id   AF-A0A8S3K1I3-F1
#
_cell.length_a   1.000
_cell.length_b   1.000
_cell.length_c   1.000
_cell.angle_alpha   90.00
_cell.angle_beta   90.00
_cell.angle_gamma   90.00
#
_symmetry.space_group_name_H-M   'P 1'
#
loop_
_entity.id
_entity.type
_entity.pdbx_description
1 polymer ?
#
loop_
_entity_poly.entity_id
_entity_poly.type
_entity_poly.pdbx_seq_one_letter_code
_entity_poly.pdbx_strand_id
1 'polypeptide(L)'
;MLDFDGNIKLIDFGCAKRLKKNQNTHSMRQILKSMKGTANWMAPEVIAETGHGKKADIWSIGCTLCEMATGKPPWSSEHNHLAVLLII
;
A
#
# COMPACT_ATOMS: atom_id res chain seq x y z
N MET A 1 1.13 14.64 2.91
CA MET A 1 1.48 16.08 2.80
C MET A 1 0.89 16.83 3.99
N LEU A 2 1.48 17.94 4.41
CA LEU A 2 0.93 18.81 5.46
C LEU A 2 0.43 20.11 4.82
N ASP A 3 -0.68 20.65 5.30
CA ASP A 3 -1.05 22.04 4.97
C ASP A 3 -0.41 23.05 5.92
N PHE A 4 -0.72 24.34 5.71
CA PHE A 4 -0.14 25.43 6.49
C PHE A 4 -0.51 25.39 7.98
N ASP A 5 -1.61 24.72 8.32
CA ASP A 5 -2.10 24.55 9.69
C ASP A 5 -1.55 23.26 10.34
N GLY A 6 -0.72 22.50 9.62
CA GLY A 6 -0.15 21.24 10.09
C GLY A 6 -1.10 20.04 9.98
N ASN A 7 -2.20 20.14 9.25
CA ASN A 7 -3.11 19.02 9.05
C ASN A 7 -2.56 18.03 8.01
N ILE A 8 -2.70 16.73 8.31
CA ILE A 8 -2.30 15.66 7.41
C ILE A 8 -3.29 15.54 6.25
N LYS A 9 -2.75 15.56 5.03
CA LYS A 9 -3.49 15.34 3.78
C LYS A 9 -2.90 14.14 3.04
N LEU A 10 -3.76 13.17 2.76
CA LEU A 10 -3.45 12.09 1.83
C LEU A 10 -3.38 12.66 0.41
N ILE A 11 -2.35 12.26 -0.30
CA ILE A 11 -2.07 12.68 -1.68
C ILE A 11 -1.72 11.44 -2.51
N ASP A 12 -1.62 11.63 -3.82
CA ASP A 12 -1.30 10.58 -4.79
C ASP A 12 -2.32 9.43 -4.85
N PHE A 13 -3.43 9.71 -5.56
CA PHE A 13 -4.47 8.73 -5.84
C PHE A 13 -4.25 7.99 -7.17
N GLY A 14 -3.05 8.05 -7.77
CA GLY A 14 -2.78 7.47 -9.10
C GLY A 14 -2.99 5.95 -9.17
N CYS A 15 -2.83 5.26 -8.04
CA CYS A 15 -3.08 3.82 -7.92
C CYS A 15 -4.39 3.48 -7.19
N ALA A 16 -5.14 4.48 -6.70
CA ALA A 16 -6.34 4.26 -5.91
C ALA A 16 -7.47 3.61 -6.74
N LYS A 17 -8.25 2.74 -6.09
CA LYS A 17 -9.38 2.05 -6.73
C LYS A 17 -10.70 2.49 -6.11
N ARG A 18 -11.60 3.00 -6.94
CA ARG A 18 -12.97 3.36 -6.52
C ARG A 18 -13.86 2.13 -6.53
N LEU A 19 -14.25 1.67 -5.35
CA LEU A 19 -15.20 0.57 -5.18
C LEU A 19 -16.63 1.08 -5.42
N LYS A 20 -17.39 0.49 -6.36
CA LYS A 20 -18.82 0.79 -6.52
C LYS A 20 -19.65 -0.15 -5.64
N LYS A 21 -20.65 0.38 -4.93
CA LYS A 21 -21.48 -0.35 -3.95
C LYS A 21 -22.26 -1.54 -4.55
N ASN A 22 -22.50 -1.56 -5.87
CA ASN A 22 -23.26 -2.59 -6.58
C ASN A 22 -22.42 -3.39 -7.61
N GLN A 23 -21.10 -3.44 -7.46
CA GLN A 23 -20.27 -4.29 -8.33
C GLN A 23 -20.29 -5.74 -7.84
N ASN A 24 -20.54 -6.68 -8.75
CA ASN A 24 -20.42 -8.11 -8.49
C ASN A 24 -19.05 -8.43 -7.86
N THR A 25 -19.04 -9.29 -6.84
CA THR A 25 -17.84 -9.69 -6.09
C THR A 25 -16.71 -10.18 -6.99
N HIS A 26 -17.05 -10.83 -8.12
CA HIS A 26 -16.08 -11.32 -9.09
C HIS A 26 -15.36 -10.18 -9.84
N SER A 27 -16.08 -9.13 -10.26
CA SER A 27 -15.46 -7.98 -10.94
C SER A 27 -14.66 -7.11 -9.97
N MET A 28 -15.10 -7.02 -8.71
CA MET A 28 -14.35 -6.36 -7.65
C MET A 28 -13.00 -7.05 -7.41
N ARG A 29 -12.98 -8.39 -7.31
CA ARG A 29 -11.75 -9.16 -7.07
C ARG A 29 -10.75 -8.99 -8.21
N GLN A 30 -11.21 -8.96 -9.47
CA GLN A 30 -10.35 -8.71 -10.64
C GLN A 30 -9.71 -7.30 -10.64
N ILE A 31 -10.46 -6.26 -10.27
CA ILE A 31 -9.95 -4.88 -10.20
C ILE A 31 -8.83 -4.73 -9.16
N LEU A 32 -8.84 -5.59 -8.14
CA LEU A 32 -7.94 -5.56 -6.98
C LEU A 32 -6.78 -6.55 -7.11
N LYS A 33 -6.48 -7.08 -8.30
CA LYS A 33 -5.33 -7.98 -8.52
C LYS A 33 -4.07 -7.29 -9.04
N SER A 34 -4.07 -5.97 -9.22
CA SER A 34 -2.89 -5.30 -9.76
C SER A 34 -1.81 -5.09 -8.70
N MET A 35 -0.58 -5.57 -8.95
CA MET A 35 0.61 -5.18 -8.18
C MET A 35 0.99 -3.71 -8.48
N LYS A 36 0.45 -2.78 -7.68
CA LYS A 36 0.74 -1.33 -7.79
C LYS A 36 1.04 -0.72 -6.43
N GLY A 37 2.06 0.11 -6.37
CA GLY A 37 2.57 0.71 -5.12
C GLY A 37 4.09 0.67 -5.04
N THR A 38 4.61 1.09 -3.90
CA THR A 38 6.05 1.12 -3.63
C THR A 38 6.43 -0.08 -2.78
N ALA A 39 7.42 -0.87 -3.23
CA ALA A 39 7.72 -2.22 -2.74
C ALA A 39 7.71 -2.38 -1.21
N ASN A 40 8.35 -1.46 -0.49
CA ASN A 40 8.39 -1.50 0.97
C ASN A 40 6.96 -1.48 1.54
N TRP A 41 6.10 -0.53 1.17
CA TRP A 41 4.78 -0.39 1.79
C TRP A 41 3.71 -1.36 1.26
N MET A 42 4.06 -2.32 0.40
CA MET A 42 3.11 -3.28 -0.17
C MET A 42 2.78 -4.40 0.82
N ALA A 43 1.50 -4.75 0.90
CA ALA A 43 1.04 -5.92 1.65
C ALA A 43 1.34 -7.23 0.89
N PRO A 44 1.56 -8.36 1.58
CA PRO A 44 1.87 -9.63 0.92
C PRO A 44 0.80 -10.07 -0.09
N GLU A 45 -0.49 -9.81 0.19
CA GLU A 45 -1.57 -10.14 -0.73
C GLU A 45 -1.59 -9.27 -2.01
N VAL A 46 -0.99 -8.07 -1.95
CA VAL A 46 -0.80 -7.18 -3.10
C VAL A 46 0.31 -7.72 -3.99
N ILE A 47 1.41 -8.17 -3.40
CA ILE A 47 2.56 -8.76 -4.09
C ILE A 47 2.15 -10.06 -4.78
N ALA A 48 1.39 -10.91 -4.08
CA ALA A 48 0.93 -12.19 -4.60
C ALA A 48 -0.26 -12.08 -5.58
N GLU A 49 -0.75 -10.87 -5.86
CA GLU A 49 -1.88 -10.61 -6.77
C GLU A 49 -3.14 -11.45 -6.48
N THR A 50 -3.34 -11.85 -5.22
CA THR A 50 -4.46 -12.73 -4.82
C THR A 50 -5.79 -11.98 -4.69
N GLY A 51 -5.73 -10.66 -4.81
CA GLY A 51 -6.83 -9.73 -4.59
C GLY A 51 -6.63 -9.00 -3.26
N HIS A 52 -6.38 -7.70 -3.32
CA HIS A 52 -6.24 -6.87 -2.12
C HIS A 52 -7.52 -6.11 -1.79
N GLY A 53 -7.58 -5.48 -0.63
CA GLY A 53 -8.72 -4.66 -0.22
C GLY A 53 -8.30 -3.71 0.89
N LYS A 54 -9.26 -3.19 1.66
CA LYS A 54 -9.00 -2.20 2.73
C LYS A 54 -7.95 -2.64 3.75
N LYS A 55 -7.71 -3.95 3.91
CA LYS A 55 -6.68 -4.50 4.82
C LYS A 55 -5.25 -4.23 4.32
N ALA A 56 -5.04 -4.17 3.00
CA ALA A 56 -3.76 -3.78 2.44
C ALA A 56 -3.42 -2.31 2.78
N ASP A 57 -4.42 -1.42 2.80
CA ASP A 57 -4.21 -0.02 3.23
C ASP A 57 -3.76 0.06 4.70
N ILE A 58 -4.28 -0.82 5.57
CA ILE A 58 -3.87 -0.89 6.98
C ILE A 58 -2.41 -1.33 7.10
N TRP A 59 -1.98 -2.31 6.30
CA TRP A 59 -0.58 -2.73 6.24
C TRP A 59 0.33 -1.56 5.87
N SER A 60 0.00 -0.84 4.79
CA SER A 60 0.79 0.31 4.34
C SER A 60 0.87 1.42 5.40
N ILE A 61 -0.22 1.68 6.13
CA ILE A 61 -0.23 2.65 7.25
C ILE A 61 0.70 2.18 8.38
N GLY A 62 0.69 0.88 8.72
CA GLY A 62 1.61 0.32 9.71
C GLY A 62 3.07 0.54 9.31
N CYS A 63 3.39 0.34 8.04
CA CYS A 63 4.72 0.61 7.47
C CYS A 63 5.09 2.10 7.60
N THR A 64 4.17 3.01 7.25
CA THR A 64 4.38 4.46 7.40
C THR A 64 4.60 4.85 8.87
N LEU A 65 3.88 4.25 9.81
CA LEU A 65 4.10 4.49 11.25
C LEU A 65 5.49 4.03 11.70
N CYS A 66 5.93 2.84 11.26
CA CYS A 66 7.29 2.35 11.54
C CYS A 66 8.35 3.30 10.95
N GLU A 67 8.12 3.81 9.75
CA GLU A 67 9.01 4.77 9.12
C GLU A 67 9.10 6.08 9.90
N MET A 68 7.97 6.63 10.32
CA MET A 68 7.95 7.84 11.15
C MET A 68 8.63 7.63 12.51
N ALA A 69 8.46 6.46 13.12
CA ALA A 69 9.06 6.14 14.42
C ALA A 69 10.58 5.93 14.35
N THR A 70 11.09 5.41 13.23
CA THR A 70 12.51 5.04 13.07
C THR A 70 13.30 6.03 12.23
N GLY A 71 12.64 6.91 11.48
CA GLY A 71 13.23 7.80 10.48
C GLY A 71 13.79 7.07 9.26
N LYS A 72 13.47 5.78 9.08
CA LYS A 72 13.97 4.94 7.98
C LYS A 72 12.81 4.23 7.31
N PRO A 73 12.85 4.02 5.98
CA PRO A 73 11.83 3.20 5.34
C PRO A 73 11.84 1.81 5.96
N PRO A 74 10.70 1.11 6.00
CA PRO A 74 10.73 -0.25 6.50
C PRO A 74 11.58 -1.12 5.56
N TRP A 75 12.16 -2.21 6.09
CA TRP A 75 13.20 -3.03 5.43
C TRP A 75 14.42 -2.25 4.92
N SER A 76 14.79 -1.12 5.57
CA SER A 76 15.95 -0.30 5.17
C SER A 76 17.30 -1.01 5.12
N SER A 77 17.42 -2.22 5.67
CA SER A 77 18.63 -3.05 5.56
C SER A 77 18.83 -3.59 4.14
N GLU A 78 17.76 -3.72 3.36
CA GLU A 78 17.82 -4.32 2.04
C GLU A 78 18.15 -3.26 1.00
N HIS A 79 19.31 -3.42 0.36
CA HIS A 79 19.80 -2.50 -0.66
C HIS A 79 19.05 -2.68 -1.99
N ASN A 80 18.37 -3.81 -2.18
CA ASN A 80 17.62 -4.12 -3.38
C ASN A 80 16.12 -4.06 -3.09
N HIS A 81 15.44 -3.08 -3.66
CA HIS A 81 13.99 -2.93 -3.53
C HIS A 81 13.20 -4.14 -4.02
N LEU A 82 13.73 -4.92 -4.96
CA LEU A 82 13.11 -6.17 -5.42
C LEU A 82 13.28 -7.30 -4.43
N ALA A 83 14.37 -7.31 -3.64
CA ALA A 83 14.55 -8.31 -2.59
C ALA A 83 13.50 -8.13 -1.49
N VAL A 84 13.04 -6.90 -1.24
CA VAL A 84 11.95 -6.62 -0.30
C VAL A 84 10.66 -7.36 -0.69
N LEU A 85 10.38 -7.49 -1.99
CA LEU A 85 9.21 -8.23 -2.47
C LEU A 85 9.29 -9.75 -2.22
N LEU A 86 10.48 -10.29 -1.94
CA LEU A 86 10.69 -11.72 -1.68
C LEU A 86 10.59 -12.07 -0.19
N ILE A 87 10.72 -11.07 0.70
CA ILE A 87 10.75 -11.27 2.16
C ILE A 87 9.45 -10.84 2.85
N ILE A 88 8.56 -10.14 2.12
CA ILE A 88 7.18 -9.84 2.53
C ILE A 88 6.28 -11.00 2.12
#